data_AF-Q20L37-F1
#
_entry.id   AF-Q20L37-F1
#
_cell.length_a   1.000
_cell.length_b   1.000
_cell.length_c   1.000
_cell.angle_alpha   90.00
_cell.angle_beta   90.00
_cell.angle_gamma   90.00
#
_symmetry.space_group_name_H-M   'P 1'
#
loop_
_entity.id
_entity.type
_entity.pdbx_description
1 polymer ?
#
loop_
_entity_poly.entity_id
_entity_poly.type
_entity_poly.pdbx_seq_one_letter_code
_entity_poly.pdbx_strand_id
1 'polypeptide(L)'
;VSKDTPLSQEIKSYLDQGKLLPDTLVWKLVHEKLDEFQQDTLLRRLSFLSRSENSAILDGFPRTVTQAKLLHEFLSSYFPNYKVILLDISDEEVLNRLTSRYIC
;
A
#
# COMPACT_ATOMS: atom_id res chain seq x y z
N VAL A 1 -9.14 -6.37 6.78
CA VAL A 1 -9.74 -5.07 7.15
C VAL A 1 -10.45 -5.28 8.47
N SER A 2 -9.77 -5.03 9.59
CA SER A 2 -10.18 -5.53 10.92
C SER A 2 -9.75 -4.58 12.04
N LYS A 3 -10.00 -3.29 11.86
CA LYS A 3 -10.10 -2.30 12.95
C LYS A 3 -11.29 -1.39 12.64
N ASP A 4 -12.27 -1.33 13.54
CA ASP A 4 -13.43 -0.41 13.46
C ASP A 4 -12.99 1.03 13.75
N THR A 5 -12.17 1.59 12.86
CA THR A 5 -11.82 3.01 12.91
C THR A 5 -12.84 3.82 12.10
N PRO A 6 -13.02 5.12 12.41
CA PRO A 6 -13.83 6.01 11.59
C PRO A 6 -13.42 5.99 10.12
N LEU A 7 -12.10 5.85 9.84
CA LEU A 7 -11.55 5.72 8.49
C LEU A 7 -12.02 4.43 7.79
N SER A 8 -11.99 3.29 8.48
CA SER A 8 -12.49 2.01 7.95
C SER A 8 -13.98 2.07 7.61
N GLN A 9 -14.78 2.75 8.44
CA GLN A 9 -16.21 2.93 8.19
C GLN A 9 -16.49 3.84 6.98
N GLU A 10 -15.73 4.92 6.84
CA GLU A 10 -15.81 5.81 5.68
C GLU A 10 -15.47 5.05 4.40
N ILE A 11 -14.34 4.31 4.38
CA ILE A 11 -13.92 3.50 3.23
C ILE A 11 -14.99 2.46 2.86
N LYS A 12 -15.56 1.79 3.86
CA LYS A 12 -16.63 0.80 3.65
C LYS A 12 -17.83 1.42 2.94
N SER A 13 -18.21 2.65 3.30
CA SER A 13 -19.31 3.36 2.64
C SER A 13 -19.09 3.55 1.13
N TYR A 14 -17.87 3.90 0.71
CA TYR A 14 -17.55 4.04 -0.72
C TYR A 14 -17.54 2.70 -1.45
N LEU A 15 -16.97 1.66 -0.81
CA LEU A 15 -16.89 0.31 -1.38
C LEU A 15 -18.29 -0.31 -1.56
N ASP A 16 -19.16 -0.18 -0.56
CA ASP A 16 -20.54 -0.67 -0.60
C ASP A 16 -21.36 0.02 -1.70
N GLN A 17 -20.99 1.26 -2.08
CA GLN A 17 -21.59 2.03 -3.17
C GLN A 17 -20.94 1.76 -4.55
N GLY A 18 -19.91 0.91 -4.62
CA GLY A 18 -19.15 0.66 -5.84
C GLY A 18 -18.38 1.90 -6.35
N LYS A 19 -18.14 2.89 -5.47
CA LYS A 19 -17.44 4.13 -5.82
C LYS A 19 -15.94 3.96 -5.66
N LEU A 20 -15.18 4.66 -6.51
CA LEU A 20 -13.74 4.79 -6.33
C LEU A 20 -13.44 5.62 -5.08
N LEU A 21 -12.44 5.19 -4.31
CA LEU A 21 -11.95 5.93 -3.16
C LEU A 21 -11.20 7.19 -3.64
N PRO A 22 -11.44 8.36 -3.05
CA PRO A 22 -10.63 9.54 -3.31
C PRO A 22 -9.16 9.32 -2.95
N ASP A 23 -8.24 9.91 -3.71
CA ASP A 23 -6.78 9.78 -3.49
C ASP A 23 -6.37 10.16 -2.05
N THR A 24 -7.01 11.18 -1.47
CA THR A 24 -6.76 11.62 -0.10
C THR A 24 -7.16 10.58 0.94
N LEU A 25 -8.22 9.82 0.69
CA LEU A 25 -8.71 8.78 1.59
C LEU A 25 -7.81 7.54 1.51
N VAL A 26 -7.41 7.16 0.29
CA VAL A 26 -6.42 6.08 0.07
C VAL A 26 -5.09 6.45 0.73
N TRP A 27 -4.64 7.69 0.60
CA TRP A 27 -3.41 8.16 1.25
C TRP A 27 -3.47 8.04 2.77
N LYS A 28 -4.56 8.48 3.41
CA LYS A 28 -4.72 8.33 4.88
C LYS A 28 -4.56 6.88 5.33
N LEU A 29 -5.17 5.93 4.60
CA LEU A 29 -5.07 4.51 4.91
C LEU A 29 -3.64 3.99 4.79
N VAL A 30 -2.97 4.33 3.69
CA VAL A 30 -1.59 3.90 3.44
C VAL A 30 -0.63 4.54 4.45
N HIS A 31 -0.81 5.83 4.76
CA HIS A 31 0.01 6.55 5.73
C HIS A 31 -0.09 5.93 7.12
N GLU A 32 -1.30 5.62 7.62
CA GLU A 32 -1.48 4.96 8.92
C GLU A 32 -0.72 3.61 8.98
N LYS A 33 -0.76 2.84 7.89
CA LYS A 33 -0.03 1.56 7.79
C LYS A 33 1.48 1.75 7.74
N LEU A 34 1.96 2.75 7.02
CA LEU A 34 3.38 3.06 6.93
C LEU A 34 3.93 3.62 8.25
N ASP A 35 3.14 4.40 8.99
CA ASP A 35 3.48 4.87 10.34
C ASP A 35 3.57 3.70 11.33
N GLU A 36 2.56 2.82 11.36
CA GLU A 36 2.59 1.60 12.19
C GLU A 36 3.86 0.76 11.89
N PHE A 37 4.19 0.60 10.60
CA PHE A 37 5.39 -0.11 10.16
C PHE A 37 6.70 0.60 10.57
N GLN A 38 6.74 1.93 10.46
CA GLN A 38 7.89 2.73 10.85
C GLN A 38 8.15 2.61 12.36
N GLN A 39 7.10 2.66 13.18
CA GLN A 39 7.20 2.52 14.64
C GLN A 39 7.67 1.12 15.04
N ASP A 40 7.10 0.06 14.45
CA ASP A 40 7.57 -1.32 14.69
C ASP A 40 9.04 -1.49 14.28
N THR A 41 9.44 -0.86 13.17
CA THR A 41 10.83 -0.85 12.72
C THR A 41 11.78 -0.14 13.67
N LEU A 42 11.40 1.01 14.20
CA LEU A 42 12.20 1.71 15.20
C LEU A 42 12.32 0.89 16.50
N LEU A 43 11.23 0.33 17.01
CA LEU A 43 11.22 -0.47 18.23
C LEU A 43 12.12 -1.71 18.11
N ARG A 44 12.11 -2.38 16.95
CA ARG A 44 12.98 -3.55 16.68
C ARG A 44 14.44 -3.17 16.46
N ARG A 45 14.73 -2.01 15.86
CA ARG A 45 16.12 -1.50 15.77
C ARG A 45 16.73 -1.23 17.15
N LEU A 46 15.90 -0.87 18.13
CA LEU A 46 16.32 -0.65 19.52
C LEU A 46 16.45 -1.95 20.33
N SER A 47 15.91 -3.08 19.85
CA SER A 47 16.06 -4.39 20.49
C SER A 47 17.25 -5.16 19.89
N PHE A 48 18.13 -5.68 20.75
CA PHE A 48 19.37 -6.36 20.34
C PHE A 48 19.14 -7.77 19.75
N LEU A 49 17.88 -8.20 19.62
CA LEU A 49 17.49 -9.56 19.24
C LEU A 49 16.74 -9.53 17.90
N SER A 50 17.40 -10.06 16.87
CA SER A 50 16.92 -10.33 15.50
C SER A 50 16.90 -9.14 14.52
N ARG A 51 18.01 -9.02 13.77
CA ARG A 51 18.18 -8.18 12.57
C ARG A 51 17.44 -8.75 11.33
N SER A 52 16.16 -9.12 11.46
CA SER A 52 15.39 -9.38 10.24
C SER A 52 15.16 -8.03 9.56
N GLU A 53 15.67 -7.84 8.34
CA GLU A 53 15.53 -6.58 7.63
C GLU A 53 14.04 -6.29 7.38
N ASN A 54 13.55 -5.18 7.93
CA ASN A 54 12.16 -4.77 7.74
C ASN A 54 11.99 -4.25 6.31
N SER A 55 11.47 -5.11 5.45
CA SER A 55 11.08 -4.78 4.07
C SER A 55 9.56 -4.82 3.93
N ALA A 56 9.03 -3.93 3.09
CA ALA A 56 7.63 -3.93 2.70
C ALA A 56 7.52 -3.88 1.17
N ILE A 57 6.48 -4.54 0.64
CA ILE A 57 6.08 -4.44 -0.77
C ILE A 57 4.75 -3.72 -0.80
N LEU A 58 4.70 -2.62 -1.54
CA LEU A 58 3.45 -1.92 -1.86
C LEU A 58 2.91 -2.52 -3.15
N ASP A 59 1.90 -3.37 -3.02
CA ASP A 59 1.23 -4.00 -4.17
C ASP A 59 0.00 -3.19 -4.57
N GLY A 60 -0.02 -2.74 -5.82
CA GLY A 60 -1.13 -1.98 -6.37
C GLY A 60 -1.28 -0.54 -5.86
N PHE A 61 -0.27 0.01 -5.18
CA PHE A 61 -0.18 1.42 -4.79
C PHE A 61 1.26 1.93 -5.01
N PRO A 62 1.47 3.13 -5.58
CA PRO A 62 0.48 4.11 -6.03
C PRO A 62 -0.09 3.78 -7.42
N ARG A 63 -1.31 4.27 -7.73
CA ARG A 63 -1.96 4.16 -9.05
C ARG A 63 -2.12 5.50 -9.77
N THR A 64 -1.95 6.61 -9.08
CA THR A 64 -2.04 7.98 -9.66
C THR A 64 -0.75 8.75 -9.38
N VAL A 65 -0.48 9.77 -10.21
CA VAL A 65 0.67 10.67 -10.01
C VAL A 65 0.57 11.39 -8.67
N THR A 66 -0.63 11.78 -8.24
CA THR A 66 -0.87 12.42 -6.94
C THR A 66 -0.48 11.51 -5.79
N GLN A 67 -0.90 10.24 -5.83
CA GLN A 67 -0.51 9.24 -4.82
C GLN A 67 1.00 9.02 -4.81
N ALA A 68 1.65 8.98 -5.98
CA ALA A 68 3.09 8.80 -6.08
C ALA A 68 3.87 9.94 -5.43
N LYS A 69 3.42 11.20 -5.60
CA LYS A 69 4.03 12.37 -4.96
C LYS A 69 3.94 12.28 -3.44
N LEU A 70 2.75 11.97 -2.91
CA LEU A 70 2.52 11.81 -1.47
C LEU A 70 3.39 10.69 -0.88
N LEU A 71 3.42 9.54 -1.56
CA LEU A 71 4.26 8.42 -1.15
C LEU A 71 5.75 8.77 -1.16
N HIS A 72 6.22 9.47 -2.20
CA HIS A 72 7.62 9.88 -2.31
C HIS A 72 8.03 10.83 -1.17
N GLU A 73 7.18 11.78 -0.78
CA GLU A 73 7.44 12.70 0.32
C GLU A 73 7.63 11.94 1.65
N PHE A 74 6.75 10.98 1.92
CA PHE A 74 6.87 10.11 3.09
C PHE A 74 8.13 9.23 3.04
N LEU A 75 8.35 8.51 1.94
CA LEU A 75 9.48 7.58 1.82
C LEU A 75 10.82 8.30 1.86
N SER A 76 10.94 9.52 1.30
CA SER A 76 12.18 10.29 1.33
C SER A 76 12.65 10.61 2.74
N SER A 77 11.71 10.72 3.69
CA SER A 77 12.01 11.03 5.09
C SER A 77 12.44 9.80 5.91
N TYR A 78 11.93 8.62 5.58
CA TYR A 78 12.08 7.42 6.43
C TYR A 78 12.75 6.21 5.75
N PHE A 79 12.61 6.09 4.43
CA PHE A 79 13.04 4.96 3.61
C PHE A 79 13.57 5.44 2.23
N PRO A 80 14.71 6.17 2.20
CA PRO A 80 15.19 6.83 0.98
C PRO A 80 15.60 5.85 -0.14
N ASN A 81 15.82 4.58 0.19
CA ASN A 81 16.24 3.54 -0.74
C ASN A 81 15.08 2.58 -1.03
N TYR A 82 14.19 2.96 -1.95
CA TYR A 82 13.14 2.09 -2.47
C TYR A 82 13.31 1.84 -3.97
N LYS A 83 12.66 0.79 -4.49
CA LYS A 83 12.64 0.43 -5.90
C LYS A 83 11.20 0.26 -6.36
N VAL A 84 10.98 0.50 -7.66
CA VAL A 84 9.69 0.27 -8.33
C VAL A 84 9.91 -0.82 -9.37
N ILE A 85 9.04 -1.84 -9.34
CA ILE A 85 9.06 -2.93 -10.31
C ILE A 85 7.84 -2.73 -11.21
N LEU A 86 8.10 -2.55 -12.51
CA LEU A 86 7.06 -2.53 -13.53
C LEU A 86 6.97 -3.92 -14.17
N LEU A 87 5.80 -4.53 -14.06
CA LEU A 87 5.48 -5.74 -14.81
C LEU A 87 4.87 -5.32 -16.14
N ASP A 88 5.72 -5.25 -17.17
CA ASP A 88 5.32 -4.85 -18.52
C ASP A 88 4.88 -6.07 -19.31
N ILE A 89 3.58 -6.17 -19.58
CA ILE A 89 2.94 -7.27 -20.32
C ILE A 89 1.91 -6.72 -21.30
N SER A 90 1.63 -7.47 -22.37
CA SER A 90 0.65 -7.08 -23.38
C SER A 90 -0.79 -7.21 -22.87
N ASP A 91 -1.71 -6.41 -23.44
CA ASP A 91 -3.14 -6.49 -23.11
C ASP A 91 -3.72 -7.88 -23.38
N GLU A 92 -3.23 -8.59 -24.40
CA GLU A 92 -3.63 -9.97 -24.70
C GLU A 92 -3.25 -10.93 -23.57
N GLU A 93 -2.02 -10.82 -23.04
CA GLU A 93 -1.58 -11.61 -21.89
C GLU A 93 -2.38 -11.23 -20.63
N VAL A 94 -2.66 -9.94 -20.41
CA VAL A 94 -3.52 -9.48 -19.30
C VAL A 94 -4.89 -10.15 -19.37
N LEU A 95 -5.54 -10.13 -20.54
CA LEU A 95 -6.85 -10.74 -20.75
C LEU A 95 -6.82 -12.25 -20.51
N ASN A 96 -5.84 -12.97 -21.08
CA ASN A 96 -5.68 -14.41 -20.89
C ASN A 96 -5.51 -14.79 -19.41
N ARG A 97 -4.71 -14.02 -18.66
CA ARG A 97 -4.49 -14.26 -17.22
C ARG A 97 -5.72 -13.97 -16.38
N LEU A 98 -6.48 -12.94 -16.72
CA LEU A 98 -7.69 -12.58 -15.99
C LEU A 98 -8.81 -13.60 -16.23
N THR A 99 -9.01 -14.05 -17.47
CA THR A 99 -10.04 -15.04 -17.82
C THR A 99 -9.71 -16.44 -17.32
N SER A 100 -8.42 -16.79 -17.27
CA SER A 100 -7.96 -18.09 -16.76
C SER A 100 -7.80 -18.14 -15.24
N ARG A 101 -8.10 -17.03 -14.52
CA ARG A 101 -7.98 -16.98 -13.06
C ARG A 101 -9.07 -17.81 -12.40
N TYR A 102 -8.73 -19.04 -12.03
CA TYR A 102 -9.61 -19.89 -11.24
C TYR A 102 -9.50 -19.53 -9.75
N ILE A 103 -10.62 -19.27 -9.08
CA ILE A 103 -10.71 -18.97 -7.65
C ILE A 103 -11.66 -20.02 -7.05
N CYS A 104 -11.13 -20.89 -6.19
CA CYS A 104 -11.89 -21.91 -5.45
C CYS A 104 -12.22 -21.42 -4.04
#